data_AF-W2M2E5-F1
#
_entry.id   AF-W2M2E5-F1
#
_cell.length_a   1.000
_cell.length_b   1.000
_cell.length_c   1.000
_cell.angle_alpha   90.00
_cell.angle_beta   90.00
_cell.angle_gamma   90.00
#
_symmetry.space_group_name_H-M   'P 1'
#
loop_
_entity.id
_entity.type
_entity.pdbx_description
1 polymer ?
#
loop_
_entity_poly.entity_id
_entity_poly.type
_entity_poly.pdbx_seq_one_letter_code
_entity_poly.pdbx_strand_id
1 'polypeptide(L)'
;MVVVSSEEKYCYATAVFGPVIDYLAVMSSRAFYATLQLWREIIRNGFAQPGVYSSDSTTVPAEDLGSGDDVDGGLDSDTVSEIKPADMIDTIGMIRDMEQSEHV
;
A
#
# COMPACT_ATOMS: atom_id res chain seq x y z
N MET A 1 7.11 3.48 -7.44
CA MET A 1 6.68 2.54 -6.39
C MET A 1 7.34 1.20 -6.70
N VAL A 2 8.22 0.69 -5.82
CA VAL A 2 8.83 -0.63 -6.03
C VAL A 2 7.79 -1.69 -5.64
N VAL A 3 7.30 -2.45 -6.62
CA VAL A 3 6.37 -3.55 -6.37
C VAL A 3 7.19 -4.73 -5.87
N VAL A 4 7.17 -4.94 -4.56
CA VAL A 4 7.79 -6.11 -3.94
C VAL A 4 6.93 -7.33 -4.24
N SER A 5 7.55 -8.39 -4.75
CA SER A 5 6.88 -9.66 -5.04
C SER A 5 6.33 -10.30 -3.75
N SER A 6 5.34 -11.17 -3.90
CA SER A 6 4.79 -11.94 -2.78
C SER A 6 5.85 -12.82 -2.11
N GLU A 7 6.80 -13.34 -2.89
CA GLU A 7 7.93 -14.13 -2.41
C GLU A 7 8.84 -13.31 -1.50
N GLU A 8 9.26 -12.12 -1.95
CA GLU A 8 10.09 -11.23 -1.14
C GLU A 8 9.40 -10.80 0.16
N LYS A 9 8.09 -10.53 0.12
CA LYS A 9 7.29 -10.23 1.32
C LYS A 9 7.27 -11.41 2.29
N TYR A 10 7.10 -12.62 1.77
CA TYR A 10 7.08 -13.84 2.57
C TYR A 10 8.45 -14.14 3.19
N CYS A 11 9.54 -14.01 2.42
CA CYS A 11 10.90 -14.17 2.91
C CYS A 11 11.21 -13.16 4.01
N TYR A 12 10.82 -11.90 3.82
CA TYR A 12 10.98 -10.86 4.83
C TYR A 12 10.20 -11.19 6.11
N ALA A 13 8.91 -11.52 5.99
CA ALA A 13 8.08 -11.89 7.14
C ALA A 13 8.67 -13.09 7.89
N THR A 14 9.10 -14.12 7.17
CA THR A 14 9.70 -15.31 7.75
C THR A 14 11.01 -14.98 8.48
N ALA A 15 11.87 -14.16 7.89
CA ALA A 15 13.13 -13.75 8.52
C ALA A 15 12.92 -12.91 9.79
N VAL A 16 11.93 -12.01 9.78
CA VAL A 16 11.64 -11.12 10.92
C VAL A 16 10.91 -11.86 12.03
N PHE A 17 9.90 -12.67 11.70
CA PHE A 17 9.05 -13.33 12.70
C PHE A 17 9.53 -14.71 13.11
N GLY A 18 10.40 -15.37 12.35
CA GLY A 18 10.95 -16.70 12.69
C GLY A 18 11.54 -16.76 14.10
N PRO A 19 12.53 -15.89 14.45
CA PRO A 19 13.13 -15.88 15.78
C PRO A 19 12.12 -15.60 16.91
N VAL A 20 11.11 -14.77 16.63
CA VAL A 20 10.04 -14.46 17.59
C VAL A 20 9.18 -15.69 17.85
N ILE A 21 8.79 -16.40 16.78
CA ILE A 21 7.98 -17.61 16.88
C ILE A 21 8.73 -18.69 17.65
N ASP A 22 10.02 -18.88 17.36
CA ASP A 22 10.88 -19.84 18.05
C ASP A 22 10.98 -19.53 19.55
N TYR A 23 11.17 -18.25 19.90
CA TYR A 23 11.18 -17.82 21.30
C TYR A 23 9.85 -18.09 22.00
N LEU A 24 8.73 -17.73 21.37
CA LEU A 24 7.38 -17.93 21.93
C LEU A 24 7.04 -19.41 22.11
N ALA A 25 7.50 -20.29 21.21
CA ALA A 25 7.22 -21.72 21.24
C ALA A 25 7.82 -22.43 22.47
N VAL A 26 8.92 -21.92 23.01
CA VAL A 26 9.62 -22.51 24.18
C VAL A 26 9.07 -21.97 25.51
N MET A 27 8.21 -20.95 25.49
CA MET A 27 7.68 -20.34 26.71
C MET A 27 6.63 -21.23 27.39
N SER A 28 6.58 -21.14 28.73
CA SER A 28 5.42 -21.65 29.47
C SER A 28 4.14 -20.91 29.07
N SER A 29 2.99 -21.58 29.12
CA SER A 29 1.70 -20.99 28.73
C SER A 29 1.42 -19.67 29.45
N ARG A 30 1.77 -19.55 30.75
CA ARG A 30 1.59 -18.31 31.52
C ARG A 30 2.41 -17.15 30.95
N ALA A 31 3.68 -17.41 30.64
CA ALA A 31 4.59 -16.40 30.13
C ALA A 31 4.26 -16.01 28.68
N PHE A 32 3.82 -16.98 27.87
CA PHE A 32 3.32 -16.75 26.51
C PHE A 32 2.14 -15.77 26.52
N TYR A 33 1.08 -16.05 27.31
CA TYR A 33 -0.07 -15.16 27.38
C TYR A 33 0.28 -13.79 27.97
N ALA A 34 1.13 -13.71 28.99
CA ALA A 34 1.59 -12.40 29.51
C ALA A 34 2.29 -11.56 28.42
N THR A 35 3.13 -12.19 27.60
CA THR A 35 3.84 -11.52 26.50
C THR A 35 2.87 -11.03 25.42
N LEU A 36 1.86 -11.84 25.04
CA LEU A 36 0.83 -11.41 24.10
C LEU A 36 -0.01 -10.24 24.62
N GLN A 37 -0.29 -10.21 25.92
CA GLN A 37 -1.02 -9.10 26.54
C GLN A 37 -0.22 -7.79 26.44
N LEU A 38 1.08 -7.85 26.70
CA LEU A 38 1.99 -6.71 26.56
C LEU A 38 2.06 -6.23 25.11
N TRP A 39 2.21 -7.14 24.15
CA TRP A 39 2.27 -6.80 22.73
C TRP A 39 0.98 -6.13 22.24
N ARG A 40 -0.18 -6.62 22.67
CA ARG A 40 -1.46 -5.98 22.36
C ARG A 40 -1.52 -4.55 22.88
N GLU A 41 -0.97 -4.30 24.07
CA GLU A 41 -0.90 -2.94 24.62
C GLU A 41 0.06 -2.04 23.84
N ILE A 42 1.24 -2.53 23.49
CA ILE A 42 2.21 -1.79 22.67
C ILE A 42 1.59 -1.39 21.33
N ILE A 43 0.96 -2.35 20.62
CA ILE A 43 0.31 -2.11 19.33
C ILE A 43 -0.79 -1.06 19.48
N ARG A 44 -1.70 -1.26 20.43
CA ARG A 44 -2.80 -0.34 20.70
C ARG A 44 -2.31 1.07 21.02
N ASN A 45 -1.27 1.21 21.84
CA ASN A 45 -0.70 2.50 22.21
C ASN A 45 0.04 3.16 21.04
N GLY A 46 0.68 2.38 20.17
CA GLY A 46 1.31 2.85 18.94
C GLY A 46 0.29 3.40 17.94
N PHE A 47 -0.88 2.77 17.82
CA PHE A 47 -1.97 3.26 16.98
C PHE A 47 -2.77 4.42 17.60
N ALA A 48 -2.77 4.55 18.92
CA ALA A 48 -3.44 5.62 19.63
C ALA A 48 -2.69 6.97 19.59
N GLN A 49 -1.47 7.01 19.03
CA GLN A 49 -0.76 8.27 18.77
C GLN A 49 -1.00 8.73 17.32
N PRO A 50 -1.96 9.63 17.07
CA PRO A 50 -2.02 10.34 15.80
C PRO A 50 -0.85 11.33 15.75
N GLY A 51 0.18 11.07 14.94
CA GLY A 51 1.09 12.15 14.50
C GLY A 51 2.60 11.93 14.51
N VAL A 52 3.14 10.72 14.69
CA VAL A 52 4.60 10.50 14.60
C VAL A 52 5.07 10.03 13.21
N TYR A 53 4.19 10.09 12.20
CA TYR A 53 4.62 10.22 10.80
C TYR A 53 4.70 11.70 10.46
N SER A 54 5.49 12.47 11.22
CA SER A 54 5.88 13.80 10.79
C SER A 54 6.86 13.59 9.63
N SER A 55 6.30 13.55 8.41
CA SER A 55 7.08 13.70 7.19
C SER A 55 7.90 14.96 7.35
N ASP A 56 9.21 14.79 7.47
CA ASP A 56 10.21 15.85 7.30
C ASP A 56 10.08 16.37 5.87
N SER A 57 9.17 17.32 5.68
CA SER A 57 9.04 18.12 4.47
C SER A 57 9.28 19.56 4.89
N THR A 58 10.55 19.95 4.80
CA THR A 58 11.06 21.29 5.01
C THR A 58 10.49 22.27 3.99
N THR A 59 9.30 22.82 4.22
CA THR A 59 8.88 24.11 3.62
C THR A 59 7.86 24.85 4.49
N VAL A 60 8.32 25.88 5.20
CA VAL A 60 7.50 27.00 5.72
C VAL A 60 7.90 28.23 4.89
N PRO A 61 6.95 29.00 4.34
CA PRO A 61 6.41 30.18 5.05
C PRO A 61 4.87 30.23 5.00
N ALA A 62 4.21 30.36 6.15
CA ALA A 62 3.78 31.61 6.78
C ALA A 62 2.64 32.34 6.03
N GLU A 63 1.44 32.22 6.62
CA GLU A 63 0.31 33.16 6.71
C GLU A 63 -0.17 33.93 5.45
N ASP A 64 -1.43 33.66 5.04
CA ASP A 64 -2.42 34.73 4.86
C ASP A 64 -3.85 34.17 5.06
N LEU A 65 -4.59 34.83 5.95
CA LEU A 65 -6.01 34.60 6.25
C LEU A 65 -6.81 35.72 5.57
N GLY A 66 -7.54 35.40 4.51
CA GLY A 66 -8.54 36.32 3.92
C GLY A 66 -9.29 35.62 2.79
N SER A 67 -10.48 35.04 3.04
CA SER A 67 -11.79 35.69 2.91
C SER A 67 -12.09 36.17 1.49
N GLY A 68 -13.00 35.45 0.80
CA GLY A 68 -13.49 35.83 -0.53
C GLY A 68 -14.36 34.74 -1.16
N ASP A 69 -15.66 34.86 -0.91
CA ASP A 69 -16.83 34.10 -1.35
C ASP A 69 -16.91 33.72 -2.85
N ASP A 70 -17.57 32.58 -3.10
CA ASP A 70 -18.38 32.18 -4.27
C ASP A 70 -17.81 32.19 -5.70
N VAL A 71 -17.77 31.02 -6.36
CA VAL A 71 -18.86 30.50 -7.22
C VAL A 71 -18.52 29.12 -7.83
N ASP A 72 -19.51 28.23 -7.75
CA ASP A 72 -20.00 27.29 -8.78
C ASP A 72 -19.02 26.41 -9.58
N GLY A 73 -19.27 25.10 -9.55
CA GLY A 73 -18.94 24.24 -10.68
C GLY A 73 -18.50 22.83 -10.35
N GLY A 74 -19.45 21.90 -10.32
CA GLY A 74 -19.27 20.58 -10.93
C GLY A 74 -18.61 19.49 -10.10
N LEU A 75 -19.46 18.58 -9.62
CA LEU A 75 -19.13 17.23 -9.18
C LEU A 75 -18.30 16.46 -10.22
N ASP A 76 -17.40 15.63 -9.68
CA ASP A 76 -16.98 14.31 -10.15
C ASP A 76 -16.41 14.15 -11.57
N SER A 77 -15.25 13.50 -11.60
CA SER A 77 -15.03 12.20 -12.26
C SER A 77 -13.78 12.21 -13.13
N ASP A 78 -12.75 11.57 -12.58
CA ASP A 78 -11.84 10.65 -13.24
C ASP A 78 -12.02 10.56 -14.77
N THR A 79 -11.10 11.17 -15.51
CA THR A 79 -10.81 10.75 -16.88
C THR A 79 -10.00 9.46 -16.83
N VAL A 80 -10.61 8.40 -16.29
CA VAL A 80 -10.21 7.02 -16.61
C VAL A 80 -10.78 6.76 -17.99
N SER A 81 -9.91 6.76 -19.00
CA SER A 81 -10.28 6.36 -20.35
C SER A 81 -10.69 4.89 -20.32
N GLU A 82 -11.99 4.63 -20.26
CA GLU A 82 -12.57 3.30 -20.21
C GLU A 82 -12.28 2.57 -21.54
N ILE A 83 -11.25 1.74 -21.54
CA ILE A 83 -10.96 0.80 -22.64
C ILE A 83 -12.09 -0.23 -22.65
N LYS A 84 -12.88 -0.25 -23.74
CA LYS A 84 -13.98 -1.20 -23.85
C LYS A 84 -13.42 -2.57 -24.23
N PRO A 85 -14.09 -3.67 -23.82
CA PRO A 85 -13.65 -5.02 -24.16
C PRO A 85 -13.53 -5.27 -25.67
N ALA A 86 -14.27 -4.54 -26.50
CA ALA A 86 -14.15 -4.60 -27.96
C ALA A 86 -12.80 -4.06 -28.46
N ASP A 87 -12.29 -3.00 -27.82
CA ASP A 87 -11.02 -2.34 -28.18
C ASP A 87 -9.80 -3.24 -27.88
N MET A 88 -9.95 -4.20 -26.95
CA MET A 88 -8.91 -5.19 -26.64
C MET A 88 -8.80 -6.29 -27.70
N ILE A 89 -9.90 -6.67 -28.36
CA ILE A 89 -9.92 -7.75 -29.35
C ILE A 89 -9.20 -7.31 -30.63
N ASP A 90 -9.40 -6.07 -31.05
CA ASP A 90 -8.67 -5.49 -32.20
C ASP A 90 -7.16 -5.47 -31.95
N THR A 91 -6.75 -5.18 -30.70
CA THR A 91 -5.33 -5.17 -30.31
C THR A 91 -4.70 -6.57 -30.40
N ILE A 92 -5.45 -7.62 -30.02
CA ILE A 92 -4.99 -9.01 -30.09
C ILE A 92 -4.91 -9.52 -31.53
N GLY A 93 -5.83 -9.07 -32.41
CA GLY A 93 -5.77 -9.36 -33.84
C GLY A 93 -4.50 -8.79 -34.48
N MET A 94 -4.16 -7.55 -34.15
CA MET A 94 -2.98 -6.86 -34.69
C MET A 94 -1.65 -7.55 -34.33
N ILE A 95 -1.53 -8.07 -33.10
CA ILE A 95 -0.34 -8.83 -32.65
C ILE A 95 -0.22 -10.14 -33.44
N ARG A 96 -1.33 -10.84 -33.63
CA ARG A 96 -1.37 -12.13 -34.35
C ARG A 96 -1.04 -11.99 -35.84
N ASP A 97 -1.43 -10.88 -36.45
CA ASP A 97 -1.13 -10.59 -37.86
C ASP A 97 0.36 -10.26 -38.05
N MET A 98 1.01 -9.62 -37.07
CA MET A 98 2.46 -9.40 -37.07
C MET A 98 3.25 -10.71 -36.94
N GLU A 99 2.83 -11.63 -36.07
CA GLU A 99 3.49 -12.94 -35.90
C GLU A 99 3.38 -13.83 -37.15
N GLN A 100 2.30 -13.73 -37.92
CA GLN A 100 2.14 -14.49 -39.18
C GLN A 100 2.92 -13.89 -40.35
N SER A 101 3.40 -12.66 -40.24
CA SER A 101 4.23 -12.00 -41.27
C SER A 101 5.72 -12.35 -41.20
N GLU A 102 6.14 -13.19 -40.24
CA GLU A 102 7.54 -13.64 -40.07
C GLU A 102 7.83 -15.01 -40.74
N HIS A 103 6.88 -15.57 -41.51
CA HIS A 103 7.09 -16.78 -42.29
C HIS A 103 6.77 -16.59 -43.78
N VAL A 104 7.66 -15.85 -44.46
CA VAL A 104 8.04 -16.06 -45.88
C VAL A 104 9.55 -15.96 -46.01
#